data_AF-A0A921DZL6-F1
#
_entry.id   AF-A0A921DZL6-F1
#
_cell.length_a   1.000
_cell.length_b   1.000
_cell.length_c   1.000
_cell.angle_alpha   90.00
_cell.angle_beta   90.00
_cell.angle_gamma   90.00
#
_symmetry.space_group_name_H-M   'P 1'
#
loop_
_entity.id
_entity.type
_entity.pdbx_description
1 polymer ?
#
loop_
_entity_poly.entity_id
_entity_poly.type
_entity_poly.pdbx_seq_one_letter_code
_entity_poly.pdbx_strand_id
1 'polypeptide(L)'
;MTNPFDIKNRFRARLRAADAQKNRVRAKLLQEGTRALAPIIEVLTMMGEVLEEDGIEHGRITCPAPEVDRDDFVGFTATLHSGTDQEHRITVKYGPVLGGRNFIAVTGLGAEYNERLVTATTNVTQSLGRSVGNDVHVEVDRGDDLAEILREMVEDFFAGHAEPPIHTGTTETRGRLALVQ
;
A
#
# COMPACT_ATOMS: atom_id res chain seq x y z
N MET A 1 -38.92 23.57 29.65
CA MET A 1 -37.70 22.84 30.07
C MET A 1 -37.59 21.59 29.22
N THR A 2 -36.47 21.36 28.55
CA THR A 2 -36.29 20.20 27.67
C THR A 2 -36.04 18.96 28.50
N ASN A 3 -36.80 17.89 28.26
CA ASN A 3 -36.67 16.64 29.01
C ASN A 3 -35.25 16.05 28.82
N PRO A 4 -34.52 15.69 29.89
CA PRO A 4 -33.21 15.05 29.79
C PRO A 4 -33.19 13.79 28.90
N PHE A 5 -34.29 13.05 28.80
CA PHE A 5 -34.43 11.92 27.89
C PHE A 5 -34.42 12.33 26.41
N ASP A 6 -35.05 13.45 26.04
CA ASP A 6 -35.04 13.98 24.68
C ASP A 6 -33.65 14.48 24.27
N ILE A 7 -32.86 14.97 25.23
CA ILE A 7 -31.46 15.35 25.01
C ILE A 7 -30.63 14.09 24.72
N LYS A 8 -30.75 13.04 25.55
CA LYS A 8 -30.04 11.76 25.35
C LYS A 8 -30.39 11.09 24.01
N ASN A 9 -31.67 11.09 23.64
CA ASN A 9 -32.12 10.48 22.38
C ASN A 9 -31.59 11.24 21.16
N ARG A 10 -31.63 12.57 21.18
CA ARG A 10 -31.04 13.39 20.10
C ARG A 10 -29.53 13.22 19.98
N PHE A 11 -28.82 13.11 21.10
CA PHE A 11 -27.39 12.85 21.08
C PHE A 11 -27.06 11.47 20.49
N ARG A 12 -27.77 10.41 20.90
CA ARG A 12 -27.62 9.07 20.30
C ARG A 12 -27.91 9.06 18.80
N ALA A 13 -28.95 9.77 18.36
CA ALA A 13 -29.27 9.89 16.94
C ALA A 13 -28.16 10.59 16.14
N ARG A 14 -27.57 11.66 16.69
CA ARG A 14 -26.43 12.35 16.07
C ARG A 14 -25.19 11.48 15.99
N LEU A 15 -24.87 10.72 17.03
CA LEU A 15 -23.76 9.76 17.01
C LEU A 15 -23.94 8.71 15.92
N ARG A 16 -25.12 8.06 15.87
CA ARG A 16 -25.43 7.07 14.83
C ARG A 16 -25.36 7.65 13.41
N ALA A 17 -25.81 8.90 13.23
CA ALA A 17 -25.72 9.58 11.94
C ALA A 17 -24.26 9.86 11.54
N ALA A 18 -23.41 10.26 12.49
CA ALA A 18 -21.98 10.45 12.25
C ALA A 18 -21.28 9.13 11.91
N ASP A 19 -21.58 8.05 12.62
CA ASP A 19 -21.03 6.71 12.35
C ASP A 19 -21.45 6.20 10.97
N ALA A 20 -22.74 6.35 10.62
CA ALA A 20 -23.24 5.97 9.31
C ALA A 20 -22.56 6.75 8.18
N GLN A 21 -22.32 8.05 8.39
CA GLN A 21 -21.61 8.88 7.42
C GLN A 21 -20.16 8.44 7.26
N LYS A 22 -19.44 8.16 8.36
CA LYS A 22 -18.07 7.64 8.33
C LYS A 22 -18.00 6.32 7.57
N ASN A 23 -18.93 5.40 7.82
CA ASN A 23 -18.96 4.10 7.15
C ASN A 23 -19.22 4.24 5.64
N ARG A 24 -20.10 5.16 5.22
CA ARG A 24 -20.31 5.45 3.79
C ARG A 24 -19.07 6.01 3.12
N VAL A 25 -18.36 6.92 3.78
CA VAL A 25 -17.11 7.48 3.26
C VAL A 25 -16.06 6.38 3.11
N ARG A 26 -15.87 5.54 4.13
CA ARG A 26 -14.91 4.41 4.06
C ARG A 26 -15.27 3.41 2.97
N ALA A 27 -16.55 3.07 2.80
CA ALA A 27 -17.00 2.19 1.73
C ALA A 27 -16.70 2.77 0.33
N LYS A 28 -16.92 4.07 0.15
CA LYS A 28 -16.60 4.77 -1.10
C LYS A 28 -15.09 4.82 -1.36
N LEU A 29 -14.30 5.14 -0.33
CA LEU A 29 -12.83 5.13 -0.42
C LEU A 29 -12.34 3.75 -0.83
N LEU A 30 -12.82 2.70 -0.16
CA LEU A 30 -12.46 1.32 -0.49
C LEU A 30 -12.79 1.00 -1.96
N GLN A 31 -13.99 1.34 -2.42
CA GLN A 31 -14.38 1.12 -3.82
C GLN A 31 -13.46 1.83 -4.82
N GLU A 32 -13.13 3.11 -4.57
CA GLU A 32 -12.24 3.88 -5.43
C GLU A 32 -10.80 3.35 -5.39
N GLY A 33 -10.30 3.02 -4.19
CA GLY A 33 -8.96 2.48 -4.00
C GLY A 33 -8.79 1.09 -4.60
N THR A 34 -9.74 0.17 -4.38
CA THR A 34 -9.71 -1.15 -5.02
C THR A 34 -9.72 -1.03 -6.55
N ARG A 35 -10.47 -0.08 -7.12
CA ARG A 35 -10.43 0.17 -8.57
C ARG A 35 -9.05 0.68 -9.02
N ALA A 36 -8.46 1.62 -8.29
CA ALA A 36 -7.15 2.18 -8.62
C ALA A 36 -6.02 1.13 -8.52
N LEU A 37 -6.14 0.20 -7.58
CA LEU A 37 -5.15 -0.85 -7.33
C LEU A 37 -5.39 -2.12 -8.15
N ALA A 38 -6.45 -2.18 -8.97
CA ALA A 38 -6.83 -3.38 -9.71
C ALA A 38 -5.71 -3.94 -10.61
N PRO A 39 -4.97 -3.14 -11.41
CA PRO A 39 -3.91 -3.68 -12.27
C PRO A 39 -2.82 -4.41 -11.47
N ILE A 40 -2.49 -3.87 -10.28
CA ILE A 40 -1.45 -4.41 -9.42
C ILE A 40 -1.91 -5.72 -8.77
N ILE A 41 -3.16 -5.76 -8.32
CA ILE A 41 -3.76 -6.96 -7.74
C ILE A 41 -3.83 -8.06 -8.80
N GLU A 42 -4.30 -7.72 -10.01
CA GLU A 42 -4.43 -8.65 -11.13
C GLU A 42 -3.08 -9.28 -11.49
N VAL A 43 -2.01 -8.49 -11.60
CA VAL A 43 -0.66 -9.01 -11.85
C VAL A 43 -0.20 -9.94 -10.72
N LEU A 44 -0.31 -9.52 -9.46
CA LEU A 44 0.16 -10.34 -8.34
C LEU A 44 -0.64 -11.64 -8.19
N THR A 45 -1.94 -11.61 -8.46
CA THR A 45 -2.80 -12.79 -8.49
C THR A 45 -2.37 -13.72 -9.62
N MET A 46 -2.21 -13.20 -10.85
CA MET A 46 -1.77 -13.99 -12.00
C MET A 46 -0.41 -14.66 -11.75
N MET A 47 0.55 -13.93 -11.18
CA MET A 47 1.85 -14.49 -10.83
C MET A 47 1.72 -15.60 -9.77
N GLY A 48 0.82 -15.43 -8.79
CA GLY A 48 0.54 -16.46 -7.79
C GLY A 48 -0.06 -17.73 -8.41
N GLU A 49 -0.99 -17.57 -9.35
CA GLU A 49 -1.62 -18.68 -10.09
C GLU A 49 -0.57 -19.46 -10.90
N VAL A 50 0.35 -18.78 -11.60
CA VAL A 50 1.43 -19.42 -12.35
C VAL A 50 2.32 -20.27 -11.45
N LEU A 51 2.69 -19.79 -10.25
CA LEU A 51 3.51 -20.56 -9.31
C LEU A 51 2.78 -21.83 -8.83
N GLU A 52 1.47 -21.75 -8.63
CA GLU A 52 0.63 -22.90 -8.24
C GLU A 52 0.49 -23.91 -9.39
N GLU A 53 0.29 -23.44 -10.63
CA GLU A 53 0.16 -24.28 -11.83
C GLU A 53 1.44 -25.04 -12.17
N ASP A 54 2.60 -24.37 -12.09
CA ASP A 54 3.90 -24.96 -12.38
C ASP A 54 4.43 -25.87 -11.25
N GLY A 55 3.67 -26.00 -10.16
CA GLY A 55 4.01 -26.90 -9.05
C GLY A 55 5.27 -26.49 -8.31
N ILE A 56 5.55 -25.18 -8.25
CA ILE A 56 6.69 -24.65 -7.49
C ILE A 56 6.32 -24.74 -6.00
N GLU A 57 6.59 -25.88 -5.37
CA GLU A 57 6.26 -26.20 -3.96
C GLU A 57 6.77 -25.17 -2.93
N HIS A 58 7.66 -24.29 -3.38
CA HIS A 58 8.44 -23.36 -2.61
C HIS A 58 8.14 -21.90 -2.92
N GLY A 59 7.36 -21.62 -3.98
CA GLY A 59 7.03 -20.26 -4.38
C GLY A 59 5.59 -19.93 -4.01
N ARG A 60 5.37 -18.90 -3.19
CA ARG A 60 4.01 -18.46 -2.84
C ARG A 60 3.92 -16.94 -2.79
N ILE A 61 2.86 -16.41 -3.39
CA ILE A 61 2.48 -15.00 -3.25
C ILE A 61 1.21 -14.92 -2.39
N THR A 62 1.31 -14.24 -1.25
CA THR A 62 0.14 -13.90 -0.45
C THR A 62 -0.25 -12.45 -0.73
N CYS A 63 -1.37 -12.23 -1.41
CA CYS A 63 -1.90 -10.90 -1.69
C CYS A 63 -3.27 -10.72 -1.01
N PRO A 64 -3.35 -10.07 0.16
CA PRO A 64 -4.62 -9.82 0.82
C PRO A 64 -5.44 -8.78 0.05
N ALA A 65 -6.77 -8.81 0.25
CA ALA A 65 -7.64 -7.79 -0.31
C ALA A 65 -7.29 -6.39 0.25
N PRO A 66 -7.44 -5.32 -0.54
CA PRO A 66 -7.23 -3.96 -0.04
C PRO A 66 -8.15 -3.62 1.12
N GLU A 67 -7.63 -2.92 2.12
CA GLU A 67 -8.38 -2.45 3.28
C GLU A 67 -8.17 -0.95 3.51
N VAL A 68 -9.14 -0.30 4.16
CA VAL A 68 -9.00 1.10 4.59
C VAL A 68 -8.30 1.13 5.95
N ASP A 69 -7.16 1.82 6.04
CA ASP A 69 -6.41 1.95 7.29
C ASP A 69 -7.00 3.01 8.24
N ARG A 70 -6.22 3.42 9.25
CA ARG A 70 -6.64 4.42 10.25
C ARG A 70 -6.54 5.85 9.75
N ASP A 71 -5.71 6.07 8.73
CA ASP A 71 -5.43 7.37 8.12
C ASP A 71 -6.21 7.54 6.80
N ASP A 72 -7.20 6.67 6.58
CA ASP A 72 -8.09 6.64 5.41
C ASP A 72 -7.38 6.37 4.07
N PHE A 73 -6.21 5.72 4.11
CA PHE A 73 -5.59 5.12 2.92
C PHE A 73 -6.17 3.74 2.65
N VAL A 74 -6.28 3.38 1.37
CA VAL A 74 -6.68 2.04 0.93
C VAL A 74 -5.44 1.28 0.50
N GLY A 75 -5.14 0.13 1.06
CA GLY A 75 -3.93 -0.58 0.65
C GLY A 75 -3.88 -2.03 1.07
N PHE A 76 -2.84 -2.70 0.62
CA PHE A 76 -2.53 -4.09 0.98
C PHE A 76 -1.01 -4.27 1.07
N THR A 77 -0.60 -5.34 1.75
CA THR A 77 0.79 -5.79 1.75
C THR A 77 0.85 -7.19 1.15
N ALA A 78 1.47 -7.31 -0.02
CA ALA A 78 1.78 -8.59 -0.61
C ALA A 78 3.06 -9.15 -0.02
N THR A 79 3.09 -10.46 0.21
CA THR A 79 4.26 -11.18 0.70
C THR A 79 4.64 -12.27 -0.29
N LEU A 80 5.87 -12.22 -0.79
CA LEU A 80 6.49 -13.27 -1.60
C LEU A 80 7.26 -14.19 -0.67
N HIS A 81 7.04 -15.49 -0.79
CA HIS A 81 7.77 -16.53 -0.07
C HIS A 81 8.49 -17.43 -1.06
N SER A 82 9.79 -17.58 -0.88
CA SER A 82 10.62 -18.56 -1.60
C SER A 82 11.05 -19.67 -0.63
N GLY A 83 11.18 -20.91 -1.12
CA GLY A 83 11.46 -22.10 -0.29
C GLY A 83 12.84 -22.14 0.34
N THR A 84 13.69 -21.15 0.06
CA THR A 84 14.93 -20.88 0.79
C THR A 84 14.71 -20.06 2.07
N ASP A 85 13.49 -20.01 2.61
CA ASP A 85 13.08 -19.20 3.77
C ASP A 85 13.26 -17.68 3.54
N GLN A 86 13.23 -17.27 2.26
CA GLN A 86 13.30 -15.85 1.89
C GLN A 86 11.88 -15.28 1.80
N GLU A 87 11.64 -14.22 2.58
CA GLU A 87 10.40 -13.45 2.56
C GLU A 87 10.69 -12.05 1.99
N HIS A 88 9.83 -11.60 1.08
CA HIS A 88 9.87 -10.24 0.55
C HIS A 88 8.50 -9.60 0.63
N ARG A 89 8.44 -8.37 1.16
CA ARG A 89 7.17 -7.67 1.42
C ARG A 89 7.05 -6.42 0.58
N ILE A 90 5.94 -6.32 -0.13
CA ILE A 90 5.59 -5.18 -0.98
C ILE A 90 4.33 -4.54 -0.40
N THR A 91 4.40 -3.27 -0.03
CA THR A 91 3.20 -2.55 0.44
C THR A 91 2.75 -1.56 -0.60
N VAL A 92 1.47 -1.61 -0.95
CA VAL A 92 0.84 -0.71 -1.92
C VAL A 92 -0.31 0.03 -1.25
N LYS A 93 -0.31 1.36 -1.35
CA LYS A 93 -1.32 2.23 -0.74
C LYS A 93 -1.85 3.23 -1.75
N TYR A 94 -3.15 3.42 -1.78
CA TYR A 94 -3.87 4.45 -2.49
C TYR A 94 -4.43 5.45 -1.49
N GLY A 95 -4.21 6.74 -1.72
CA GLY A 95 -4.86 7.76 -0.91
C GLY A 95 -4.38 9.18 -1.19
N PRO A 96 -4.95 10.15 -0.48
CA PRO A 96 -4.68 11.56 -0.71
C PRO A 96 -3.26 11.93 -0.25
N VAL A 97 -2.49 12.52 -1.15
CA VAL A 97 -1.24 13.20 -0.80
C VAL A 97 -1.53 14.70 -0.62
N LEU A 98 -0.66 15.39 0.13
CA LEU A 98 -0.73 16.84 0.30
C LEU A 98 -0.93 17.53 -1.06
N GLY A 99 -2.05 18.24 -1.22
CA GLY A 99 -2.45 18.85 -2.50
C GLY A 99 -3.77 18.33 -3.07
N GLY A 100 -4.41 17.34 -2.43
CA GLY A 100 -5.80 16.95 -2.71
C GLY A 100 -5.97 16.01 -3.91
N ARG A 101 -4.87 15.45 -4.43
CA ARG A 101 -4.88 14.39 -5.43
C ARG A 101 -4.53 13.05 -4.76
N ASN A 102 -5.14 11.98 -5.26
CA ASN A 102 -4.80 10.63 -4.81
C ASN A 102 -3.63 10.10 -5.63
N PHE A 103 -2.76 9.34 -4.98
CA PHE A 103 -1.61 8.66 -5.58
C PHE A 103 -1.55 7.22 -5.11
N ILE A 104 -0.82 6.40 -5.85
CA ILE A 104 -0.42 5.06 -5.43
C ILE A 104 1.00 5.16 -4.86
N ALA A 105 1.18 4.87 -3.58
CA ALA A 105 2.46 4.76 -2.93
C ALA A 105 2.85 3.28 -2.84
N VAL A 106 4.08 2.93 -3.22
CA VAL A 106 4.62 1.58 -3.16
C VAL A 106 5.91 1.54 -2.37
N THR A 107 6.10 0.49 -1.58
CA THR A 107 7.31 0.21 -0.81
C THR A 107 7.75 -1.23 -1.01
N GLY A 108 9.05 -1.47 -0.86
CA GLY A 108 9.62 -2.81 -0.97
C GLY A 108 10.00 -3.22 -2.40
N LEU A 109 10.12 -2.29 -3.36
CA LEU A 109 10.58 -2.66 -4.71
C LEU A 109 12.09 -2.98 -4.81
N GLY A 110 12.90 -2.44 -3.89
CA GLY A 110 14.36 -2.45 -4.05
C GLY A 110 14.86 -1.25 -4.87
N ALA A 111 16.17 -0.97 -4.80
CA ALA A 111 16.75 0.25 -5.36
C ALA A 111 16.64 0.31 -6.89
N GLU A 112 16.95 -0.79 -7.57
CA GLU A 112 16.90 -0.89 -9.04
C GLU A 112 15.50 -0.61 -9.59
N TYR A 113 14.49 -1.29 -9.05
CA TYR A 113 13.09 -1.13 -9.47
C TYR A 113 12.51 0.23 -9.11
N ASN A 114 12.92 0.80 -7.96
CA ASN A 114 12.59 2.19 -7.62
C ASN A 114 13.13 3.16 -8.67
N GLU A 115 14.39 3.03 -9.09
CA GLU A 115 14.98 3.91 -10.10
C GLU A 115 14.30 3.78 -11.47
N ARG A 116 13.91 2.56 -11.86
CA ARG A 116 13.18 2.32 -13.11
C ARG A 116 11.80 2.96 -13.09
N LEU A 117 11.08 2.84 -11.97
CA LEU A 117 9.78 3.50 -11.77
C LEU A 117 9.91 5.03 -11.76
N VAL A 118 10.96 5.56 -11.12
CA VAL A 118 11.27 7.00 -11.12
C VAL A 118 11.64 7.49 -12.53
N THR A 119 12.38 6.71 -13.30
CA THR A 119 12.77 7.06 -14.68
C THR A 119 11.55 7.04 -15.62
N ALA A 120 10.66 6.07 -15.45
CA ALA A 120 9.38 6.06 -16.14
C ALA A 120 8.51 7.28 -15.79
N THR A 121 8.67 7.85 -14.59
CA THR A 121 7.91 9.01 -14.08
C THR A 121 8.52 10.38 -14.35
N THR A 122 9.82 10.48 -14.63
CA THR A 122 10.53 11.76 -14.76
C THR A 122 10.31 12.50 -16.09
N ASN A 123 9.58 11.92 -17.05
CA ASN A 123 9.28 12.58 -18.34
C ASN A 123 8.21 13.69 -18.25
N VAL A 124 7.60 13.94 -17.08
CA VAL A 124 6.58 15.00 -16.92
C VAL A 124 6.79 15.76 -15.59
N THR A 125 6.86 17.09 -15.72
CA THR A 125 6.93 18.16 -14.72
C THR A 125 6.80 17.79 -13.22
N GLN A 126 7.86 18.09 -12.49
CA GLN A 126 7.96 18.15 -11.02
C GLN A 126 6.75 18.85 -10.36
N SER A 127 6.13 18.20 -9.37
CA SER A 127 5.65 18.87 -8.16
C SER A 127 5.17 17.87 -7.09
N LEU A 128 6.05 17.66 -6.10
CA LEU A 128 5.78 17.25 -4.70
C LEU A 128 5.38 15.79 -4.42
N GLY A 129 6.20 14.85 -4.89
CA GLY A 129 6.44 13.59 -4.16
C GLY A 129 7.60 13.79 -3.18
N ARG A 130 7.33 14.09 -1.91
CA ARG A 130 8.35 13.85 -0.87
C ARG A 130 8.44 12.33 -0.72
N SER A 131 9.60 11.73 -0.94
CA SER A 131 9.90 10.45 -0.30
C SER A 131 9.73 10.67 1.21
N VAL A 132 8.71 10.05 1.80
CA VAL A 132 8.58 9.93 3.25
C VAL A 132 9.16 8.57 3.60
N GLY A 133 10.50 8.46 3.56
CA GLY A 133 11.19 7.18 3.72
C GLY A 133 11.36 6.45 2.39
N ASN A 134 10.98 5.17 2.34
CA ASN A 134 11.26 4.26 1.21
C ASN A 134 10.11 4.16 0.19
N ASP A 135 9.20 5.13 0.18
CA ASP A 135 7.96 5.09 -0.58
C ASP A 135 8.11 5.81 -1.94
N VAL A 136 7.75 5.13 -3.03
CA VAL A 136 7.65 5.73 -4.37
C VAL A 136 6.19 6.04 -4.67
N HIS A 137 5.91 7.27 -5.13
CA HIS A 137 4.57 7.74 -5.44
C HIS A 137 4.34 7.76 -6.95
N VAL A 138 3.21 7.19 -7.38
CA VAL A 138 2.80 7.01 -8.77
C VAL A 138 1.41 7.62 -8.96
N GLU A 139 1.18 8.27 -10.09
CA GLU A 139 -0.14 8.78 -10.45
C GLU A 139 -1.12 7.61 -10.71
N VAL A 140 -2.40 7.81 -10.41
CA VAL A 140 -3.41 6.72 -10.44
C VAL A 140 -3.62 6.14 -11.83
N ASP A 141 -3.48 6.96 -12.87
CA ASP A 141 -3.57 6.57 -14.28
C ASP A 141 -2.36 5.75 -14.76
N ARG A 142 -1.33 5.62 -13.92
CA ARG A 142 -0.11 4.87 -14.19
C ARG A 142 0.00 3.58 -13.38
N GLY A 143 -1.12 3.09 -12.88
CA GLY A 143 -1.19 1.81 -12.18
C GLY A 143 -0.62 0.65 -13.00
N ASP A 144 -0.79 0.70 -14.33
CA ASP A 144 -0.28 -0.33 -15.25
C ASP A 144 1.27 -0.34 -15.33
N ASP A 145 1.92 0.83 -15.34
CA ASP A 145 3.39 0.91 -15.33
C ASP A 145 3.97 0.32 -14.04
N LEU A 146 3.31 0.58 -12.91
CA LEU A 146 3.68 -0.01 -11.63
C LEU A 146 3.44 -1.52 -11.62
N ALA A 147 2.35 -1.99 -12.23
CA ALA A 147 2.03 -3.41 -12.33
C ALA A 147 3.11 -4.15 -13.15
N GLU A 148 3.58 -3.59 -14.27
CA GLU A 148 4.67 -4.17 -15.06
C GLU A 148 5.99 -4.24 -14.29
N ILE A 149 6.36 -3.17 -13.58
CA ILE A 149 7.58 -3.16 -12.76
C ILE A 149 7.49 -4.18 -11.63
N LEU A 150 6.31 -4.34 -11.02
CA LEU A 150 6.08 -5.36 -10.01
C LEU A 150 6.14 -6.77 -10.57
N ARG A 151 5.60 -7.01 -11.77
CA ARG A 151 5.72 -8.29 -12.47
C ARG A 151 7.18 -8.71 -12.61
N GLU A 152 8.00 -7.83 -13.17
CA GLU A 152 9.43 -8.13 -13.39
C GLU A 152 10.19 -8.36 -12.08
N MET A 153 9.91 -7.57 -11.04
CA MET A 153 10.51 -7.77 -9.73
C MET A 153 10.12 -9.10 -9.10
N VAL A 154 8.86 -9.52 -9.26
CA VAL A 154 8.40 -10.84 -8.79
C VAL A 154 9.07 -11.96 -9.58
N GLU A 155 9.19 -11.84 -10.91
CA GLU A 155 9.91 -12.79 -11.76
C GLU A 155 11.36 -12.97 -11.31
N ASP A 156 12.08 -11.86 -11.09
CA ASP A 156 13.47 -11.91 -10.65
C ASP A 156 13.64 -12.48 -9.24
N PHE A 157 12.69 -12.22 -8.33
CA PHE A 157 12.68 -12.82 -7.00
C PHE A 157 12.58 -14.35 -7.08
N PHE A 158 11.68 -14.89 -7.89
CA PHE A 158 11.52 -16.34 -8.03
C PHE A 158 12.59 -16.99 -8.91
N ALA A 159 13.18 -16.25 -9.85
CA ALA A 159 14.34 -16.71 -10.62
C ALA A 159 15.65 -16.72 -9.81
N GLY A 160 15.66 -16.13 -8.60
CA GLY A 160 16.85 -16.02 -7.75
C GLY A 160 17.83 -14.92 -8.18
N HIS A 161 17.38 -13.96 -8.99
CA HIS A 161 18.17 -12.81 -9.44
C HIS A 161 18.00 -11.58 -8.54
N ALA A 162 16.93 -11.49 -7.76
CA ALA A 162 16.72 -10.40 -6.81
C ALA A 162 17.27 -10.75 -5.42
N GLU A 163 18.28 -10.00 -4.97
CA GLU A 163 18.74 -10.04 -3.59
C GLU A 163 17.68 -9.38 -2.68
N PRO A 164 17.15 -10.08 -1.65
CA PRO A 164 16.14 -9.48 -0.79
C PRO A 164 16.75 -8.26 -0.07
N PRO A 165 16.03 -7.12 0.02
CA PRO A 165 16.52 -5.98 0.77
C PRO A 165 16.71 -6.41 2.22
N ILE A 166 17.97 -6.35 2.67
CA ILE A 166 18.38 -6.73 4.02
C ILE A 166 17.44 -6.05 5.01
N HIS A 167 16.60 -6.86 5.66
CA HIS A 167 15.76 -6.43 6.76
C HIS A 167 16.68 -6.10 7.93
N THR A 168 17.04 -4.83 8.13
CA THR A 168 17.46 -4.36 9.44
C THR A 168 16.23 -4.23 10.33
N GLY A 169 15.63 -5.36 10.69
CA GLY A 169 14.66 -5.43 11.77
C GLY A 169 15.40 -5.39 13.10
N THR A 170 15.35 -4.28 13.82
CA THR A 170 15.12 -4.29 15.28
C THR A 170 14.43 -3.01 15.73
N THR A 171 13.28 -3.24 16.35
CA THR A 171 12.50 -2.41 17.26
C THR A 171 13.32 -1.73 18.37
N GLU A 172 12.78 -0.63 18.90
CA GLU A 172 13.14 0.04 20.17
C GLU A 172 14.49 0.79 20.26
N THR A 173 14.45 2.10 20.02
CA THR A 173 15.31 3.05 20.76
C THR A 173 14.48 4.20 21.30
N ARG A 174 13.86 3.92 22.44
CA ARG A 174 13.58 4.92 23.47
C ARG A 174 14.94 5.50 23.90
N GLY A 175 15.35 6.62 23.31
CA GLY A 175 16.65 7.24 23.56
C GLY A 175 16.57 8.76 23.54
N ARG A 176 16.39 9.34 24.73
CA ARG A 176 16.63 10.76 25.05
C ARG A 176 17.90 11.29 24.37
N LEU A 177 17.79 12.42 23.68
CA LEU A 177 18.85 13.44 23.54
C LEU A 177 18.13 14.81 23.51
N ALA A 178 18.05 15.50 24.66
CA ALA A 178 19.01 16.53 25.07
C ALA A 178 18.68 17.91 24.45
N LEU A 179 17.72 18.61 25.06
CA LEU A 179 17.62 20.07 24.98
C LEU A 179 18.65 20.64 25.97
N VAL A 180 19.82 20.99 25.45
CA VAL A 180 20.72 21.97 26.05
C VAL A 180 20.80 23.11 25.05
N GLN A 181 20.13 24.21 25.37
CA GLN A 181 20.71 25.54 25.51
C GLN A 181 19.70 26.46 26.17
#